data_AF-A0A368G7W8-F1
#
_entry.id   AF-A0A368G7W8-F1
#
_cell.length_a   1.000
_cell.length_b   1.000
_cell.length_c   1.000
_cell.angle_alpha   90.00
_cell.angle_beta   90.00
_cell.angle_gamma   90.00
#
_symmetry.space_group_name_H-M   'P 1'
#
loop_
_entity.id
_entity.type
_entity.pdbx_description
1 polymer ?
#
loop_
_entity_poly.entity_id
_entity_poly.type
_entity_poly.pdbx_seq_one_letter_code
_entity_poly.pdbx_strand_id
1 'polypeptide(L)'
;METRTSTETGSALKPNNFSSIARRLLLNGESRPVSQLPSTSYDRTGTHVGKLKPTDLFPCHLKAPKSKQQQLYERVNHSCNLCRRVRGLTKEMLKAPMEKPRDKKGRGGRPPSIGRKASVTISHVRQFFEQIKKQLDDCYQDTLFNSPTLLTALACGISRNSVSRFSTGLPLNQCKLKEPDGKNTLRVTTLKKYGQEWGEAVHHFVSTALEEEGNITVADLHNRLSSVYAGFPMCTTTLYGFLRGLGFSYKKDRNKIFILAEGQGETESESESEYEDEEENV
;
A
#
# COMPACT_ATOMS: atom_id res chain seq x y z
N MET A 1 36.09 -6.78 -64.31
CA MET A 1 36.50 -5.83 -63.24
C MET A 1 35.38 -4.82 -63.10
N GLU A 2 34.46 -5.03 -62.17
CA GLU A 2 33.43 -4.04 -61.82
C GLU A 2 33.33 -4.02 -60.29
N THR A 3 33.73 -2.90 -59.71
CA THR A 3 33.68 -2.61 -58.27
C THR A 3 32.37 -1.88 -57.96
N ARG A 4 31.46 -2.54 -57.25
CA ARG A 4 30.26 -1.92 -56.66
C ARG A 4 30.56 -1.49 -55.23
N THR A 5 30.56 -0.18 -55.00
CA THR A 5 30.62 0.48 -53.70
C THR A 5 29.20 0.72 -53.18
N SER A 6 28.83 0.04 -52.09
CA SER A 6 27.58 0.30 -51.35
C SER A 6 27.88 1.15 -50.11
N THR A 7 27.43 2.40 -50.14
CA THR A 7 27.38 3.30 -48.99
C THR A 7 26.04 3.14 -48.26
N GLU A 8 26.04 2.47 -47.10
CA GLU A 8 24.92 2.49 -46.15
C GLU A 8 25.21 3.46 -45.01
N THR A 9 24.56 4.63 -45.03
CA THR A 9 24.48 5.57 -43.90
C THR A 9 23.20 5.29 -43.12
N GLY A 10 23.20 4.21 -42.34
CA GLY A 10 22.16 3.92 -41.35
C GLY A 10 22.57 4.45 -39.98
N SER A 11 22.05 5.61 -39.56
CA SER A 11 22.20 6.10 -38.19
C SER A 11 21.44 5.20 -37.21
N ALA A 12 22.14 4.22 -36.65
CA ALA A 12 21.60 3.33 -35.62
C ALA A 12 21.21 4.14 -34.37
N LEU A 13 19.90 4.33 -34.17
CA LEU A 13 19.35 4.92 -32.95
C LEU A 13 19.69 4.01 -31.76
N LYS A 14 20.47 4.55 -30.81
CA LYS A 14 20.89 3.83 -29.59
C LYS A 14 19.64 3.36 -28.81
N PRO A 15 19.62 2.10 -28.34
CA PRO A 15 18.51 1.59 -27.54
C PRO A 15 18.38 2.39 -26.24
N ASN A 16 17.18 2.94 -26.02
CA ASN A 16 16.86 3.71 -24.82
C ASN A 16 16.75 2.77 -23.61
N ASN A 17 17.82 2.67 -22.82
CA ASN A 17 17.80 1.93 -21.56
C ASN A 17 16.82 2.57 -20.55
N PHE A 18 16.19 1.76 -19.68
CA PHE A 18 15.22 2.20 -18.67
C PHE A 18 15.77 3.32 -17.77
N SER A 19 17.08 3.31 -17.45
CA SER A 19 17.75 4.41 -16.73
C SER A 19 17.70 5.75 -17.48
N SER A 20 17.67 5.77 -18.81
CA SER A 20 17.54 7.00 -19.60
C SER A 20 16.14 7.60 -19.49
N ILE A 21 15.11 6.73 -19.44
CA ILE A 21 13.72 7.14 -19.23
C ILE A 21 13.54 7.65 -17.81
N ALA A 22 14.04 6.92 -16.80
CA ALA A 22 13.99 7.36 -15.41
C ALA A 22 14.78 8.66 -15.18
N ARG A 23 15.96 8.84 -15.78
CA ARG A 23 16.69 10.13 -15.73
C ARG A 23 15.95 11.26 -16.42
N ARG A 24 15.40 11.04 -17.62
CA ARG A 24 14.57 12.04 -18.30
C ARG A 24 13.32 12.36 -17.48
N LEU A 25 12.81 11.37 -16.74
CA LEU A 25 11.70 11.56 -15.82
C LEU A 25 12.09 12.37 -14.59
N LEU A 26 13.27 12.17 -14.01
CA LEU A 26 13.65 12.80 -12.75
C LEU A 26 14.45 14.10 -12.90
N LEU A 27 15.16 14.30 -14.02
CA LEU A 27 16.20 15.33 -14.16
C LEU A 27 15.94 16.37 -15.25
N ASN A 28 14.95 16.20 -16.13
CA ASN A 28 14.62 17.25 -17.11
C ASN A 28 13.75 18.35 -16.49
N GLY A 29 14.36 19.16 -15.63
CA GLY A 29 14.03 20.58 -15.49
C GLY A 29 15.07 21.34 -16.30
N GLU A 30 14.62 22.13 -17.28
CA GLU A 30 15.41 23.16 -17.98
C GLU A 30 16.40 22.70 -19.06
N SER A 31 15.92 22.72 -20.30
CA SER A 31 16.68 23.33 -21.40
C SER A 31 15.73 24.21 -22.20
N ARG A 32 15.43 25.40 -21.65
CA ARG A 32 14.95 26.52 -22.46
C ARG A 32 16.17 27.26 -23.00
N PRO A 33 16.18 27.67 -24.28
CA PRO A 33 17.21 28.56 -24.78
C PRO A 33 17.10 29.90 -24.05
N VAL A 34 18.26 30.43 -23.66
CA VAL A 34 18.43 31.74 -23.04
C VAL A 34 17.80 32.81 -23.93
N SER A 35 16.74 33.45 -23.43
CA SER A 35 16.20 34.67 -24.01
C SER A 35 15.66 35.55 -22.89
N GLN A 36 16.48 36.56 -22.58
CA GLN A 36 16.14 37.92 -22.15
C GLN A 36 15.40 38.11 -20.80
N LEU A 37 16.10 38.85 -19.93
CA LEU A 37 15.61 39.48 -18.70
C LEU A 37 14.31 40.27 -18.91
N PRO A 38 13.53 40.41 -17.83
CA PRO A 38 13.17 41.75 -17.40
C PRO A 38 13.46 42.03 -15.92
N SER A 39 13.87 43.28 -15.72
CA SER A 39 14.16 43.98 -14.48
C SER A 39 12.97 43.99 -13.52
N THR A 40 13.21 43.74 -12.22
CA THR A 40 12.22 43.94 -11.16
C THR A 40 12.54 45.23 -10.42
N SER A 41 11.73 46.28 -10.63
CA SER A 41 11.71 47.47 -9.78
C SER A 41 10.82 47.21 -8.56
N TYR A 42 11.35 47.55 -7.40
CA TYR A 42 10.65 47.49 -6.12
C TYR A 42 9.78 48.73 -5.99
N ASP A 43 8.50 48.56 -5.67
CA ASP A 43 7.74 49.62 -5.02
C ASP A 43 6.92 49.09 -3.86
N ARG A 44 7.06 49.82 -2.75
CA ARG A 44 6.63 49.54 -1.39
C ARG A 44 5.78 50.72 -0.98
N THR A 45 4.56 50.48 -0.50
CA THR A 45 3.88 51.17 0.64
C THR A 45 2.35 51.03 0.52
N GLY A 46 1.67 50.97 1.68
CA GLY A 46 0.22 51.16 1.73
C GLY A 46 -0.50 50.46 2.87
N THR A 47 -0.16 50.79 4.12
CA THR A 47 -0.92 50.41 5.31
C THR A 47 -2.24 51.18 5.35
N HIS A 48 -3.40 50.50 5.45
CA HIS A 48 -4.66 51.18 5.78
C HIS A 48 -5.43 50.40 6.85
N VAL A 49 -5.53 51.02 8.02
CA VAL A 49 -6.27 50.56 9.19
C VAL A 49 -7.71 51.06 9.05
N GLY A 50 -8.67 50.14 8.99
CA GLY A 50 -10.10 50.43 8.89
C GLY A 50 -10.89 49.86 10.06
N LYS A 51 -11.23 50.76 10.99
CA LYS A 51 -12.26 50.68 12.06
C LYS A 51 -13.40 49.68 11.79
N LEU A 52 -13.57 48.71 12.69
CA LEU A 52 -14.80 47.90 12.79
C LEU A 52 -15.69 48.48 13.90
N LYS A 53 -16.94 48.80 13.56
CA LYS A 53 -17.99 49.16 14.52
C LYS A 53 -18.77 47.91 14.94
N PRO A 54 -19.15 47.79 16.23
CA PRO A 54 -20.00 46.73 16.73
C PRO A 54 -21.48 47.07 16.51
N THR A 55 -22.32 46.04 16.61
CA THR A 55 -23.80 46.04 16.61
C THR A 55 -24.49 46.38 15.28
N ASP A 56 -24.91 45.32 14.58
CA ASP A 56 -26.29 45.22 14.10
C ASP A 56 -26.79 43.79 14.29
N LEU A 57 -27.91 43.69 15.00
CA LEU A 57 -28.62 42.51 15.45
C LEU A 57 -29.64 42.07 14.39
N PHE A 58 -29.59 40.80 13.98
CA PHE A 58 -30.65 39.84 13.54
C PHE A 58 -31.71 40.27 12.49
N PRO A 59 -32.08 39.41 11.50
CA PRO A 59 -32.91 38.24 11.81
C PRO A 59 -32.71 36.97 10.94
N CYS A 60 -33.30 35.90 11.46
CA CYS A 60 -33.41 34.53 10.98
C CYS A 60 -33.57 34.32 9.47
N HIS A 61 -32.70 33.47 8.91
CA HIS A 61 -33.09 32.51 7.88
C HIS A 61 -32.37 31.19 8.16
N LEU A 62 -33.10 30.25 8.76
CA LEU A 62 -32.75 28.83 8.84
C LEU A 62 -32.62 28.29 7.41
N LYS A 63 -31.41 28.37 6.85
CA LYS A 63 -31.00 27.49 5.76
C LYS A 63 -30.61 26.18 6.40
N ALA A 64 -31.31 25.12 6.03
CA ALA A 64 -31.00 23.75 6.41
C ALA A 64 -29.47 23.51 6.32
N PRO A 65 -28.87 22.79 7.29
CA PRO A 65 -27.46 22.46 7.23
C PRO A 65 -27.24 21.58 6.00
N LYS A 66 -26.78 22.19 4.90
CA LYS A 66 -26.13 21.45 3.82
C LYS A 66 -24.94 20.77 4.48
N SER A 67 -24.99 19.45 4.51
CA SER A 67 -24.02 18.59 5.15
C SER A 67 -22.61 18.99 4.73
N LYS A 68 -21.75 19.28 5.73
CA LYS A 68 -20.31 19.54 5.53
C LYS A 68 -19.56 18.34 4.92
N GLN A 69 -20.24 17.22 4.64
CA GLN A 69 -19.63 16.00 4.11
C GLN A 69 -19.41 16.01 2.59
N GLN A 70 -20.01 16.92 1.81
CA GLN A 70 -19.69 17.01 0.37
C GLN A 70 -18.43 17.84 0.04
N GLN A 71 -17.85 18.56 1.01
CA GLN A 71 -16.60 19.30 0.79
C GLN A 71 -15.33 18.48 1.03
N LEU A 72 -15.41 17.24 1.51
CA LEU A 72 -14.23 16.42 1.86
C LEU A 72 -13.77 15.45 0.74
N TYR A 73 -14.35 15.52 -0.45
CA TYR A 73 -13.91 14.77 -1.63
C TYR A 73 -13.72 15.64 -2.88
N GLU A 74 -13.55 16.96 -2.71
CA GLU A 74 -12.67 17.64 -3.65
C GLU A 74 -11.29 17.01 -3.45
N ARG A 75 -11.04 15.91 -4.17
CA ARG A 75 -9.69 15.50 -4.52
C ARG A 75 -9.09 16.76 -5.10
N VAL A 76 -8.34 17.49 -4.27
CA VAL A 76 -7.49 18.58 -4.72
C VAL A 76 -6.64 17.90 -5.76
N ASN A 77 -7.02 18.08 -7.02
CA ASN A 77 -6.37 17.47 -8.13
C ASN A 77 -5.06 18.22 -8.21
N HIS A 78 -4.09 17.78 -7.41
CA HIS A 78 -2.76 18.38 -7.37
C HIS A 78 -2.30 18.42 -8.82
N SER A 79 -2.21 19.63 -9.35
CA SER A 79 -1.90 19.94 -10.73
C SER A 79 -0.41 20.22 -10.88
N CYS A 80 0.42 19.64 -9.99
CA CYS A 80 1.85 19.77 -10.13
C CYS A 80 2.35 18.87 -11.28
N ASN A 81 3.50 19.24 -11.83
CA ASN A 81 4.12 18.53 -12.95
C ASN A 81 4.34 17.04 -12.65
N LEU A 82 4.66 16.68 -11.40
CA LEU A 82 4.81 15.28 -11.00
C LEU A 82 3.49 14.51 -11.12
N CYS A 83 2.39 15.04 -10.57
CA CYS A 83 1.08 14.41 -10.64
C CYS A 83 0.61 14.23 -12.09
N ARG A 84 0.83 15.23 -12.96
CA ARG A 84 0.50 15.12 -14.39
C ARG A 84 1.27 13.98 -15.08
N ARG A 85 2.54 13.80 -14.72
CA ARG A 85 3.39 12.75 -15.31
C ARG A 85 3.04 11.37 -14.81
N VAL A 86 2.78 11.23 -13.51
CA VAL A 86 2.32 9.96 -12.91
C VAL A 86 0.98 9.55 -13.52
N ARG A 87 0.03 10.49 -13.65
CA ARG A 87 -1.26 10.24 -14.33
C ARG A 87 -1.11 9.95 -15.83
N GLY A 88 -0.05 10.45 -16.46
CA GLY A 88 0.26 10.20 -17.87
C GLY A 88 1.02 8.90 -18.15
N LEU A 89 1.33 8.10 -17.12
CA LEU A 89 1.97 6.80 -17.32
C LEU A 89 0.98 5.84 -17.99
N THR A 90 1.21 5.49 -19.25
CA THR A 90 0.45 4.47 -19.95
C THR A 90 1.02 3.09 -19.66
N LYS A 91 0.19 2.04 -19.83
CA LYS A 91 0.62 0.63 -19.70
C LYS A 91 1.88 0.35 -20.53
N GLU A 92 2.03 1.03 -21.67
CA GLU A 92 3.13 0.76 -22.60
C GLU A 92 4.43 1.45 -22.20
N MET A 93 4.32 2.56 -21.47
CA MET A 93 5.47 3.18 -20.80
C MET A 93 5.95 2.38 -19.58
N LEU A 94 5.05 1.62 -18.98
CA LEU A 94 5.34 0.73 -17.84
C LEU A 94 5.75 -0.68 -18.27
N LYS A 95 5.55 -1.05 -19.53
CA LYS A 95 6.13 -2.28 -20.09
C LYS A 95 7.64 -2.12 -20.08
N ALA A 96 8.28 -2.76 -19.11
CA ALA A 96 9.70 -3.01 -19.18
C ALA A 96 9.97 -3.65 -20.55
N PRO A 97 10.98 -3.19 -21.32
CA PRO A 97 11.41 -3.90 -22.50
C PRO A 97 11.59 -5.34 -22.07
N MET A 98 10.75 -6.24 -22.60
CA MET A 98 10.85 -7.64 -22.22
C MET A 98 12.28 -8.04 -22.50
N GLU A 99 13.03 -8.38 -21.44
CA GLU A 99 14.38 -8.88 -21.58
C GLU A 99 14.26 -10.03 -22.58
N LYS A 100 14.76 -9.82 -23.80
CA LYS A 100 14.85 -10.88 -24.77
C LYS A 100 15.52 -12.04 -24.05
N PRO A 101 14.97 -13.27 -24.12
CA PRO A 101 15.57 -14.42 -23.49
C PRO A 101 17.05 -14.39 -23.83
N ARG A 102 17.91 -14.14 -22.84
CA ARG A 102 19.35 -14.07 -23.11
C ARG A 102 19.70 -15.44 -23.68
N ASP A 103 20.15 -15.46 -24.93
CA ASP A 103 20.53 -16.69 -25.59
C ASP A 103 21.47 -17.44 -24.65
N LYS A 104 21.03 -18.59 -24.15
CA LYS A 104 21.82 -19.43 -23.21
C LYS A 104 23.06 -20.04 -23.87
N LYS A 105 23.46 -19.54 -25.04
CA LYS A 105 24.59 -20.01 -25.83
C LYS A 105 25.84 -19.21 -25.44
N GLY A 106 26.46 -19.62 -24.33
CA GLY A 106 27.75 -19.05 -23.95
C GLY A 106 28.23 -19.58 -22.61
N ARG A 107 29.03 -20.65 -22.66
CA ARG A 107 30.10 -21.11 -21.76
C ARG A 107 29.96 -20.68 -20.29
N GLY A 108 29.93 -21.66 -19.38
CA GLY A 108 29.86 -21.56 -17.91
C GLY A 108 30.89 -20.64 -17.22
N GLY A 109 30.89 -19.35 -17.55
CA GLY A 109 31.59 -18.31 -16.86
C GLY A 109 30.83 -17.92 -15.61
N ARG A 110 31.54 -17.84 -14.49
CA ARG A 110 31.02 -17.24 -13.26
C ARG A 110 30.51 -15.82 -13.59
N PRO A 111 29.28 -15.44 -13.21
CA PRO A 111 28.80 -14.09 -13.43
C PRO A 111 29.79 -13.08 -12.85
N PRO A 112 29.99 -11.92 -13.50
CA PRO A 112 30.86 -10.88 -12.95
C PRO A 112 30.43 -10.55 -11.53
N SER A 113 31.40 -10.52 -10.61
CA SER A 113 31.14 -10.21 -9.21
C SER A 113 30.61 -8.79 -9.11
N ILE A 114 29.42 -8.65 -8.50
CA ILE A 114 28.90 -7.33 -8.15
C ILE A 114 29.83 -6.72 -7.10
N GLY A 115 30.33 -5.52 -7.37
CA GLY A 115 31.22 -4.82 -6.44
C GLY A 115 30.55 -4.52 -5.10
N ARG A 116 31.34 -4.42 -4.02
CA ARG A 116 30.84 -4.18 -2.64
C ARG A 116 29.90 -2.98 -2.54
N LYS A 117 30.22 -1.87 -3.21
CA LYS A 117 29.39 -0.65 -3.21
C LYS A 117 28.00 -0.87 -3.82
N ALA A 118 27.95 -1.61 -4.94
CA ALA A 118 26.69 -1.94 -5.59
C ALA A 118 25.87 -2.91 -4.72
N SER A 119 26.51 -3.89 -4.09
CA SER A 119 25.88 -4.80 -3.12
C SER A 119 25.19 -4.03 -1.99
N VAL A 120 25.89 -3.09 -1.35
CA VAL A 120 25.32 -2.26 -0.27
C VAL A 120 24.11 -1.46 -0.75
N THR A 121 24.20 -0.89 -1.96
CA THR A 121 23.09 -0.12 -2.54
C THR A 121 21.86 -0.99 -2.78
N ILE A 122 22.03 -2.20 -3.33
CA ILE A 122 20.94 -3.16 -3.56
C ILE A 122 20.27 -3.53 -2.22
N SER A 123 21.07 -3.75 -1.17
CA SER A 123 20.56 -4.04 0.17
C SER A 123 19.73 -2.89 0.74
N HIS A 124 20.18 -1.64 0.62
CA HIS A 124 19.42 -0.46 1.09
C HIS A 124 18.11 -0.26 0.33
N VAL A 125 18.13 -0.42 -1.00
CA VAL A 125 16.92 -0.32 -1.83
C VAL A 125 15.90 -1.40 -1.43
N ARG A 126 16.38 -2.62 -1.14
CA ARG A 126 15.51 -3.69 -0.63
C ARG A 126 14.89 -3.36 0.72
N GLN A 127 15.69 -2.89 1.67
CA GLN A 127 15.20 -2.47 2.99
C GLN A 127 14.15 -1.36 2.88
N PHE A 128 14.35 -0.39 1.98
CA PHE A 128 13.35 0.64 1.71
C PHE A 128 12.01 0.05 1.26
N PHE A 129 12.01 -0.89 0.31
CA PHE A 129 10.77 -1.55 -0.12
C PHE A 129 10.16 -2.45 0.96
N GLU A 130 10.97 -3.06 1.83
CA GLU A 130 10.46 -3.79 3.01
C GLU A 130 9.79 -2.85 4.02
N GLN A 131 10.30 -1.64 4.20
CA GLN A 131 9.65 -0.64 5.04
C GLN A 131 8.34 -0.14 4.43
N ILE A 132 8.30 0.12 3.12
CA ILE A 132 7.04 0.42 2.42
C ILE A 132 6.03 -0.72 2.61
N LYS A 133 6.49 -1.96 2.44
CA LYS A 133 5.67 -3.15 2.65
C LYS A 133 5.14 -3.22 4.10
N LYS A 134 5.91 -2.81 5.10
CA LYS A 134 5.42 -2.73 6.49
C LYS A 134 4.40 -1.62 6.71
N GLN A 135 4.55 -0.47 6.04
CA GLN A 135 3.64 0.68 6.18
C GLN A 135 2.31 0.49 5.46
N LEU A 136 2.28 -0.30 4.39
CA LEU A 136 1.07 -0.53 3.60
C LEU A 136 0.15 -1.64 4.16
N ASP A 137 0.56 -2.35 5.24
CA ASP A 137 -0.16 -3.46 5.87
C ASP A 137 -0.68 -4.54 4.90
N ASP A 138 -1.47 -5.53 5.31
CA ASP A 138 -1.85 -6.63 4.40
C ASP A 138 -2.73 -6.23 3.19
N CYS A 139 -3.05 -4.94 3.00
CA CYS A 139 -3.92 -4.47 1.93
C CYS A 139 -3.28 -4.54 0.52
N TYR A 140 -2.06 -5.08 0.36
CA TYR A 140 -1.33 -5.11 -0.92
C TYR A 140 -1.07 -6.51 -1.51
N GLN A 141 -1.76 -7.56 -1.03
CA GLN A 141 -1.49 -8.95 -1.41
C GLN A 141 -1.38 -9.20 -2.93
N ASP A 142 -2.10 -8.42 -3.74
CA ASP A 142 -2.11 -8.54 -5.21
C ASP A 142 -1.28 -7.48 -5.96
N THR A 143 -0.50 -6.67 -5.24
CA THR A 143 0.32 -5.63 -5.86
C THR A 143 1.80 -6.02 -5.94
N LEU A 144 2.54 -5.30 -6.78
CA LEU A 144 4.01 -5.40 -6.84
C LEU A 144 4.69 -5.17 -5.48
N PHE A 145 4.06 -4.45 -4.55
CA PHE A 145 4.58 -4.20 -3.20
C PHE A 145 4.62 -5.45 -2.33
N ASN A 146 3.90 -6.52 -2.69
CA ASN A 146 3.99 -7.80 -1.99
C ASN A 146 5.39 -8.45 -2.16
N SER A 147 6.14 -8.08 -3.19
CA SER A 147 7.47 -8.63 -3.46
C SER A 147 8.56 -7.54 -3.45
N PRO A 148 9.12 -7.21 -2.27
CA PRO A 148 10.26 -6.29 -2.15
C PRO A 148 11.45 -6.72 -3.02
N THR A 149 11.67 -8.03 -3.18
CA THR A 149 12.71 -8.58 -4.05
C THR A 149 12.48 -8.22 -5.52
N LEU A 150 11.24 -8.31 -6.01
CA LEU A 150 10.90 -7.92 -7.39
C LEU A 150 11.04 -6.42 -7.59
N LEU A 151 10.56 -5.60 -6.66
CA LEU A 151 10.71 -4.14 -6.73
C LEU A 151 12.19 -3.71 -6.71
N THR A 152 13.00 -4.36 -5.88
CA THR A 152 14.46 -4.13 -5.85
C THR A 152 15.10 -4.51 -7.18
N ALA A 153 14.75 -5.67 -7.74
CA ALA A 153 15.27 -6.15 -9.01
C ALA A 153 14.98 -5.14 -10.14
N LEU A 154 13.75 -4.64 -10.18
CA LEU A 154 13.31 -3.63 -11.15
C LEU A 154 14.02 -2.28 -10.94
N ALA A 155 14.09 -1.79 -9.69
CA ALA A 155 14.70 -0.51 -9.37
C ALA A 155 16.22 -0.50 -9.64
N CYS A 156 16.91 -1.59 -9.34
CA CYS A 156 18.35 -1.72 -9.54
C CYS A 156 18.73 -2.24 -10.94
N GLY A 157 17.77 -2.65 -11.77
CA GLY A 157 18.04 -3.21 -13.10
C GLY A 157 18.83 -4.52 -13.06
N ILE A 158 18.55 -5.39 -12.08
CA ILE A 158 19.24 -6.67 -11.88
C ILE A 158 18.25 -7.83 -11.81
N SER A 159 18.74 -9.06 -11.97
CA SER A 159 17.88 -10.23 -11.86
C SER A 159 17.37 -10.44 -10.42
N ARG A 160 16.17 -11.03 -10.28
CA ARG A 160 15.63 -11.44 -8.97
C ARG A 160 16.59 -12.37 -8.23
N ASN A 161 17.25 -13.28 -8.95
CA ASN A 161 18.23 -14.20 -8.39
C ASN A 161 19.43 -13.47 -7.79
N SER A 162 19.86 -12.38 -8.41
CA SER A 162 20.93 -11.52 -7.88
C SER A 162 20.50 -10.89 -6.55
N VAL A 163 19.29 -10.33 -6.47
CA VAL A 163 18.74 -9.75 -5.23
C VAL A 163 18.63 -10.79 -4.12
N SER A 164 18.13 -11.98 -4.42
CA SER A 164 17.99 -13.07 -3.43
C SER A 164 19.34 -13.48 -2.83
N ARG A 165 20.43 -13.46 -3.60
CA ARG A 165 21.78 -13.77 -3.08
C ARG A 165 22.28 -12.74 -2.06
N PHE A 166 21.88 -11.47 -2.20
CA PHE A 166 22.22 -10.42 -1.23
C PHE A 166 21.40 -10.52 0.06
N SER A 167 20.34 -11.32 0.06
CA SER A 167 19.46 -11.49 1.21
C SER A 167 20.05 -12.41 2.28
N THR A 168 20.95 -13.31 1.89
CA THR A 168 21.43 -14.42 2.72
C THR A 168 22.73 -14.12 3.47
N GLY A 169 23.48 -13.10 3.04
CA GLY A 169 24.88 -12.91 3.47
C GLY A 169 25.16 -11.77 4.45
N LEU A 170 24.19 -10.89 4.71
CA LEU A 170 24.37 -9.85 5.73
C LEU A 170 23.74 -10.35 7.03
N PRO A 171 24.52 -10.55 8.10
CA PRO A 171 23.94 -10.79 9.41
C PRO A 171 23.09 -9.57 9.73
N LEU A 172 21.78 -9.77 9.71
CA LEU A 172 20.75 -8.78 9.98
C LEU A 172 20.76 -8.44 11.49
N ASN A 173 21.93 -8.11 12.03
CA ASN A 173 22.21 -8.02 13.47
C ASN A 173 21.73 -6.70 14.10
N GLN A 174 20.91 -5.89 13.44
CA GLN A 174 20.39 -4.64 14.04
C GLN A 174 18.89 -4.41 13.86
N CYS A 175 18.14 -5.38 13.33
CA CYS A 175 16.68 -5.33 13.39
C CYS A 175 16.10 -6.70 13.76
N LYS A 176 16.69 -7.33 14.79
CA LYS A 176 15.86 -8.04 15.77
C LYS A 176 15.07 -6.99 16.55
N LEU A 177 14.24 -6.21 15.85
CA LEU A 177 13.01 -5.74 16.44
C LEU A 177 12.36 -7.07 16.81
N LYS A 178 12.41 -7.44 18.10
CA LYS A 178 11.58 -8.54 18.62
C LYS A 178 10.26 -8.31 17.91
N GLU A 179 9.82 -9.26 17.07
CA GLU A 179 8.43 -9.25 16.65
C GLU A 179 7.71 -9.13 17.99
N PRO A 180 7.13 -7.96 18.33
CA PRO A 180 6.38 -7.91 19.56
C PRO A 180 5.37 -9.03 19.43
N ASP A 181 4.89 -9.56 20.53
CA ASP A 181 3.73 -10.45 20.53
C ASP A 181 2.54 -9.71 19.88
N GLY A 182 2.56 -9.69 18.54
CA GLY A 182 2.23 -8.49 17.76
C GLY A 182 0.77 -8.52 17.35
N LYS A 183 0.20 -9.72 17.41
CA LYS A 183 -1.21 -9.97 17.26
C LYS A 183 -2.02 -9.26 18.34
N ASN A 184 -1.50 -9.11 19.55
CA ASN A 184 -2.19 -8.38 20.63
C ASN A 184 -1.95 -6.87 20.53
N THR A 185 -0.74 -6.44 20.18
CA THR A 185 -0.42 -5.00 20.04
C THR A 185 -1.20 -4.35 18.89
N LEU A 186 -1.34 -5.04 17.75
CA LEU A 186 -2.14 -4.55 16.62
C LEU A 186 -3.62 -4.43 16.97
N ARG A 187 -4.18 -5.35 17.77
CA ARG A 187 -5.58 -5.27 18.21
C ARG A 187 -5.82 -4.03 19.06
N VAL A 188 -5.00 -3.82 20.09
CA VAL A 188 -5.16 -2.69 21.01
C VAL A 188 -5.02 -1.36 20.28
N THR A 189 -4.05 -1.25 19.36
CA THR A 189 -3.86 -0.01 18.58
C THR A 189 -4.98 0.23 17.58
N THR A 190 -5.47 -0.80 16.88
CA THR A 190 -6.58 -0.69 15.94
C THR A 190 -7.88 -0.31 16.65
N LEU A 191 -8.17 -0.95 17.79
CA LEU A 191 -9.33 -0.64 18.61
C LEU A 191 -9.24 0.77 19.21
N LYS A 192 -8.06 1.20 19.69
CA LYS A 192 -7.86 2.57 20.17
C LYS A 192 -8.04 3.62 19.06
N LYS A 193 -7.64 3.30 17.83
CA LYS A 193 -7.70 4.23 16.70
C LYS A 193 -9.12 4.36 16.13
N TYR A 194 -9.82 3.25 15.95
CA TYR A 194 -11.12 3.22 15.26
C TYR A 194 -12.30 2.96 16.18
N GLY A 195 -12.08 2.45 17.39
CA GLY A 195 -13.13 1.98 18.30
C GLY A 195 -14.10 3.08 18.72
N GLN A 196 -13.60 4.32 18.89
CA GLN A 196 -14.46 5.44 19.27
C GLN A 196 -15.46 5.84 18.17
N GLU A 197 -15.04 5.83 16.91
CA GLU A 197 -15.89 6.28 15.79
C GLU A 197 -16.68 5.12 15.16
N TRP A 198 -16.05 3.95 15.06
CA TRP A 198 -16.55 2.82 14.28
C TRP A 198 -16.97 1.63 15.14
N GLY A 199 -16.66 1.62 16.43
CA GLY A 199 -16.93 0.47 17.30
C GLY A 199 -18.40 0.10 17.34
N GLU A 200 -19.25 1.03 17.74
CA GLU A 200 -20.70 0.81 17.84
C GLU A 200 -21.35 0.55 16.48
N ALA A 201 -21.01 1.33 15.46
CA ALA A 201 -21.57 1.18 14.12
C ALA A 201 -21.22 -0.17 13.49
N VAL A 202 -19.97 -0.63 13.59
CA VAL A 202 -19.55 -1.94 13.08
C VAL A 202 -20.15 -3.05 13.92
N HIS A 203 -20.17 -2.92 15.24
CA HIS A 203 -20.76 -3.93 16.12
C HIS A 203 -22.25 -4.15 15.80
N HIS A 204 -23.05 -3.08 15.78
CA HIS A 204 -24.47 -3.15 15.40
C HIS A 204 -24.64 -3.77 14.01
N PHE A 205 -23.85 -3.33 13.03
CA PHE A 205 -23.95 -3.85 11.67
C PHE A 205 -23.67 -5.36 11.60
N VAL A 206 -22.66 -5.84 12.33
CA VAL A 206 -22.33 -7.27 12.39
C VAL A 206 -23.41 -8.06 13.10
N SER A 207 -23.93 -7.57 14.23
CA SER A 207 -25.02 -8.22 14.97
C SER A 207 -26.25 -8.40 14.09
N THR A 208 -26.74 -7.33 13.45
CA THR A 208 -27.89 -7.40 12.54
C THR A 208 -27.63 -8.36 11.38
N ALA A 209 -26.45 -8.30 10.77
CA ALA A 209 -26.15 -9.15 9.62
C ALA A 209 -26.02 -10.64 10.01
N LEU A 210 -25.51 -10.95 11.20
CA LEU A 210 -25.47 -12.32 11.73
C LEU A 210 -26.86 -12.84 12.08
N GLU A 211 -27.76 -11.99 12.61
CA GLU A 211 -29.16 -12.36 12.87
C GLU A 211 -29.93 -12.69 11.58
N GLU A 212 -29.67 -11.94 10.50
CA GLU A 212 -30.36 -12.10 9.21
C GLU A 212 -29.83 -13.29 8.39
N GLU A 213 -28.52 -13.52 8.36
CA GLU A 213 -27.89 -14.48 7.42
C GLU A 213 -27.19 -15.66 8.10
N GLY A 214 -26.95 -15.59 9.40
CA GLY A 214 -26.24 -16.59 10.19
C GLY A 214 -24.73 -16.60 9.96
N ASN A 215 -24.28 -16.89 8.73
CA ASN A 215 -22.87 -17.07 8.39
C ASN A 215 -22.37 -16.00 7.43
N ILE A 216 -21.61 -15.03 7.94
CA ILE A 216 -21.01 -13.96 7.14
C ILE A 216 -19.49 -14.08 7.15
N THR A 217 -18.89 -13.89 5.96
CA THR A 217 -17.43 -13.80 5.86
C THR A 217 -16.94 -12.37 6.07
N VAL A 218 -15.70 -12.23 6.54
CA VAL A 218 -15.09 -10.90 6.77
C VAL A 218 -15.02 -10.08 5.47
N ALA A 219 -14.82 -10.73 4.32
CA ALA A 219 -14.77 -10.07 3.03
C ALA A 219 -16.16 -9.51 2.62
N ASP A 220 -17.22 -10.31 2.82
CA ASP A 220 -18.59 -9.88 2.52
C ASP A 220 -19.01 -8.72 3.42
N LEU A 221 -18.68 -8.81 4.72
CA LEU A 221 -18.89 -7.73 5.67
C LEU A 221 -18.14 -6.45 5.28
N HIS A 222 -16.87 -6.57 4.87
CA HIS A 222 -16.08 -5.43 4.42
C HIS A 222 -16.70 -4.73 3.21
N ASN A 223 -17.16 -5.52 2.22
CA ASN A 223 -17.81 -4.99 1.02
C ASN A 223 -19.11 -4.26 1.36
N ARG A 224 -19.90 -4.78 2.31
CA ARG A 224 -21.15 -4.15 2.79
C ARG A 224 -20.89 -2.87 3.58
N LEU A 225 -19.94 -2.89 4.52
CA LEU A 225 -19.54 -1.69 5.25
C LEU A 225 -19.04 -0.60 4.29
N SER A 226 -18.27 -0.99 3.28
CA SER A 226 -17.76 -0.08 2.26
C SER A 226 -18.85 0.46 1.33
N SER A 227 -19.96 -0.27 1.12
CA SER A 227 -21.08 0.19 0.31
C SER A 227 -22.03 1.12 1.08
N VAL A 228 -22.26 0.85 2.37
CA VAL A 228 -23.12 1.66 3.24
C VAL A 228 -22.41 2.93 3.71
N TYR A 229 -21.13 2.81 4.10
CA TYR A 229 -20.34 3.91 4.62
C TYR A 229 -19.30 4.37 3.60
N ALA A 230 -19.65 5.43 2.86
CA ALA A 230 -18.75 6.04 1.89
C ALA A 230 -17.46 6.51 2.58
N GLY A 231 -16.34 5.84 2.28
CA GLY A 231 -15.03 6.15 2.88
C GLY A 231 -14.69 5.33 4.12
N PHE A 232 -15.28 4.14 4.29
CA PHE A 232 -14.89 3.19 5.32
C PHE A 232 -13.35 3.03 5.39
N PRO A 233 -12.69 3.37 6.52
CA PRO A 233 -11.25 3.60 6.55
C PRO A 233 -10.41 2.34 6.73
N MET A 234 -11.04 1.19 6.99
CA MET A 234 -10.36 -0.07 7.26
C MET A 234 -10.34 -0.95 6.00
N CYS A 235 -9.21 -1.58 5.70
CA CYS A 235 -9.17 -2.68 4.73
C CYS A 235 -9.59 -4.00 5.41
N THR A 236 -9.83 -5.06 4.64
CA THR A 236 -10.40 -6.33 5.14
C THR A 236 -9.59 -6.94 6.29
N THR A 237 -8.26 -6.82 6.28
CA THR A 237 -7.38 -7.34 7.34
C THR A 237 -7.40 -6.49 8.60
N THR A 238 -7.44 -5.16 8.46
CA THR A 238 -7.64 -4.25 9.59
C THR A 238 -9.01 -4.48 10.22
N LEU A 239 -10.06 -4.69 9.41
CA LEU A 239 -11.39 -5.01 9.89
C LEU A 239 -11.40 -6.34 10.68
N TYR A 240 -10.73 -7.38 10.19
CA TYR A 240 -10.57 -8.64 10.93
C TYR A 240 -9.95 -8.42 12.33
N GLY A 241 -8.86 -7.65 12.39
CA GLY A 241 -8.21 -7.32 13.67
C GLY A 241 -9.12 -6.49 14.59
N PHE A 242 -9.87 -5.55 14.02
CA PHE A 242 -10.81 -4.69 14.72
C PHE A 242 -11.97 -5.47 15.33
N LEU A 243 -12.66 -6.28 14.53
CA LEU A 243 -13.75 -7.16 14.97
C LEU A 243 -13.31 -8.13 16.06
N ARG A 244 -12.09 -8.67 15.97
CA ARG A 244 -11.52 -9.50 17.04
C ARG A 244 -11.28 -8.70 18.33
N GLY A 245 -10.98 -7.41 18.22
CA GLY A 245 -10.89 -6.50 19.36
C GLY A 245 -12.26 -6.13 19.96
N LEU A 246 -13.34 -6.26 19.19
CA LEU A 246 -14.72 -6.04 19.62
C LEU A 246 -15.36 -7.27 20.31
N GLY A 247 -14.70 -8.43 20.34
CA GLY A 247 -15.22 -9.64 20.98
C GLY A 247 -15.69 -10.73 20.01
N PHE A 248 -15.75 -10.44 18.70
CA PHE A 248 -16.20 -11.44 17.72
C PHE A 248 -15.22 -12.61 17.57
N SER A 249 -15.80 -13.82 17.51
CA SER A 249 -15.10 -15.08 17.29
C SER A 249 -15.14 -15.48 15.82
N TYR A 250 -14.27 -16.41 15.41
CA TYR A 250 -14.15 -16.82 14.01
C TYR A 250 -14.00 -18.32 13.86
N LYS A 251 -14.64 -18.85 12.81
CA LYS A 251 -14.43 -20.21 12.33
C LYS A 251 -13.79 -20.16 10.96
N LYS A 252 -12.68 -20.89 10.79
CA LYS A 252 -12.08 -21.09 9.47
C LYS A 252 -12.66 -22.37 8.89
N ASP A 253 -13.42 -22.25 7.81
CA ASP A 253 -13.89 -23.39 7.03
C ASP A 253 -13.31 -23.33 5.62
N ARG A 254 -12.56 -24.37 5.25
CA ARG A 254 -11.72 -24.45 4.04
C ARG A 254 -10.77 -23.25 3.92
N ASN A 255 -11.12 -22.28 3.06
CA ASN A 255 -10.36 -21.07 2.77
C ASN A 255 -11.13 -19.78 3.11
N LYS A 256 -12.25 -19.88 3.81
CA LYS A 256 -13.07 -18.74 4.22
C LYS A 256 -13.03 -18.58 5.74
N ILE A 257 -13.08 -17.34 6.20
CA ILE A 257 -13.14 -16.98 7.62
C ILE A 257 -14.55 -16.45 7.88
N PHE A 258 -15.32 -17.21 8.64
CA PHE A 258 -16.68 -16.88 9.07
C PHE A 258 -16.65 -16.25 10.45
N ILE A 259 -17.52 -15.26 10.66
CA ILE A 259 -17.71 -14.58 11.94
C ILE A 259 -18.78 -15.36 12.72
N LEU A 260 -18.52 -15.63 14.00
CA LEU A 260 -19.47 -16.27 14.91
C LEU A 260 -20.03 -15.24 15.88
N ALA A 261 -21.33 -15.34 16.18
CA ALA A 261 -21.98 -14.53 17.20
C ALA A 261 -21.37 -14.80 18.59
N GLU A 262 -21.20 -13.73 19.37
CA GLU A 262 -20.69 -13.80 20.74
C GLU A 262 -21.72 -14.53 21.60
N GLY A 263 -21.42 -15.78 22.00
CA GLY A 263 -22.31 -16.60 22.84
C GLY A 263 -22.59 -18.03 22.33
N GLN A 264 -22.19 -18.38 21.10
CA GLN A 264 -22.23 -19.77 20.62
C GLN A 264 -20.87 -20.46 20.66
N GLY A 265 -19.94 -19.96 21.47
CA GLY A 265 -18.78 -20.76 21.84
C GLY A 265 -19.31 -21.97 22.59
N GLU A 266 -19.45 -23.08 21.87
CA GLU A 266 -19.75 -24.40 22.40
C GLU A 266 -18.79 -24.57 23.58
N THR A 267 -19.29 -24.36 24.80
CA THR A 267 -18.76 -25.03 25.97
C THR A 267 -18.91 -26.49 25.60
N GLU A 268 -17.83 -27.09 25.10
CA GLU A 268 -17.67 -28.53 25.07
C GLU A 268 -17.98 -28.96 26.50
N SER A 269 -19.22 -29.43 26.69
CA SER A 269 -19.66 -30.04 27.91
C SER A 269 -18.74 -31.24 28.06
N GLU A 270 -17.75 -31.12 28.92
CA GLU A 270 -17.00 -32.24 29.47
C GLU A 270 -18.04 -33.09 30.21
N SER A 271 -18.72 -33.97 29.47
CA SER A 271 -19.57 -35.00 30.04
C SER A 271 -18.63 -35.95 30.76
N GLU A 272 -18.38 -35.68 32.04
CA GLU A 272 -17.84 -36.62 33.00
C GLU A 272 -18.79 -37.83 33.04
N SER A 273 -18.47 -38.86 32.26
CA SER A 273 -19.09 -40.16 32.41
C SER A 273 -18.49 -40.80 33.67
N GLU A 274 -19.19 -40.67 34.79
CA GLU A 274 -18.96 -41.49 35.98
C GLU A 274 -19.20 -42.96 35.59
N TYR A 275 -18.11 -43.73 35.48
CA TYR A 275 -18.18 -45.18 35.43
C TYR A 275 -18.30 -45.67 36.87
N GLU A 276 -19.50 -46.10 37.27
CA GLU A 276 -19.68 -46.92 38.47
C GLU A 276 -19.21 -48.34 38.14
N ASP A 277 -18.05 -48.73 38.68
CA ASP A 277 -17.59 -50.12 38.73
C ASP A 277 -18.48 -50.88 39.73
N GLU A 278 -19.46 -51.65 39.23
CA GLU A 278 -20.17 -52.63 40.05
C GLU A 278 -19.30 -53.88 40.24
N GLU A 279 -18.94 -54.16 41.50
CA GLU A 279 -18.41 -55.43 41.97
C GLU A 279 -19.41 -56.56 41.71
N GLU A 280 -19.10 -57.52 40.84
CA GLU A 280 -19.82 -58.79 40.76
C GLU A 280 -19.01 -59.93 41.40
N ASN A 281 -19.47 -60.32 42.59
CA ASN A 281 -19.11 -61.55 43.31
C ASN A 281 -19.52 -62.79 42.50
N VAL A 282 -18.56 -63.66 42.13
CA VAL A 282 -18.70 -65.14 42.12
C VAL A 282 -17.35 -65.80 42.38
#